data_AF-A0A2V5RGY5-F1
#
_entry.id   AF-A0A2V5RGY5-F1
#
_cell.length_a   1.000
_cell.length_b   1.000
_cell.length_c   1.000
_cell.angle_alpha   90.00
_cell.angle_beta   90.00
_cell.angle_gamma   90.00
#
_symmetry.space_group_name_H-M   'P 1'
#
loop_
_entity.id
_entity.type
_entity.pdbx_description
1 polymer ?
#
loop_
_entity_poly.entity_id
_entity_poly.type
_entity_poly.pdbx_seq_one_letter_code
_entity_poly.pdbx_strand_id
1 'polypeptide(L)'
;WGGWIRAHNRRRKSLVENARAVGISQRHLWWGLILLGFTSLYREGFEVVLFLQGYYLRLGGGVVLKGALLGIVLTGLVAILTFVLQQRLPYRKMLITTGILLGMVLLVMVGEQAQEMQAAHWIPTTQISQLANVIPPWMGMWFAVFPTVETLVAQLIAAVLVIGSYYAARHLGGAPPQSAEPATEAQAEAKAAIVESLGSAAQAGSPAAFQSRAAAAAETGPPVVAASAGRA
;
A
#
# COMPACT_ATOMS: atom_id res chain seq x y z
N TRP A 1 -3.24 -9.97 22.24
CA TRP A 1 -3.18 -8.97 21.14
C TRP A 1 -2.26 -9.38 19.97
N GLY A 2 -1.01 -9.82 20.19
CA GLY A 2 -0.12 -10.27 19.10
C GLY A 2 -0.50 -11.59 18.41
N GLY A 3 -1.12 -12.52 19.13
CA GLY A 3 -1.57 -13.82 18.60
C GLY A 3 -2.67 -13.71 17.54
N TRP A 4 -3.61 -12.79 17.72
CA TRP A 4 -4.67 -12.54 16.73
C TRP A 4 -4.11 -11.90 15.45
N ILE A 5 -3.15 -10.97 15.56
CA ILE A 5 -2.45 -10.40 14.40
C ILE A 5 -1.66 -11.49 13.66
N ARG A 6 -1.01 -12.42 14.38
CA ARG A 6 -0.31 -13.55 13.75
C ARG A 6 -1.26 -14.55 13.09
N ALA A 7 -2.39 -14.89 13.70
CA ALA A 7 -3.37 -15.80 13.12
C ALA A 7 -4.07 -15.18 11.89
N HIS A 8 -4.36 -13.87 11.95
CA HIS A 8 -4.91 -13.13 10.81
C HIS A 8 -3.87 -12.99 9.69
N ASN A 9 -2.59 -12.76 10.01
CA ASN A 9 -1.52 -12.81 9.02
C ASN A 9 -1.26 -14.21 8.47
N ARG A 10 -1.47 -15.28 9.24
CA ARG A 10 -1.32 -16.67 8.77
C ARG A 10 -2.46 -17.07 7.84
N ARG A 11 -3.71 -16.66 8.14
CA ARG A 11 -4.84 -16.79 7.21
C ARG A 11 -4.68 -15.92 5.97
N ARG A 12 -4.18 -14.68 6.10
CA ARG A 12 -3.85 -13.85 4.93
C ARG A 12 -2.73 -14.49 4.11
N LYS A 13 -1.70 -15.06 4.74
CA LYS A 13 -0.65 -15.82 4.03
C LYS A 13 -1.24 -17.01 3.29
N SER A 14 -2.06 -17.85 3.93
CA SER A 14 -2.67 -18.99 3.27
C SER A 14 -3.67 -18.59 2.18
N LEU A 15 -4.37 -17.47 2.32
CA LEU A 15 -5.26 -16.93 1.29
C LEU A 15 -4.48 -16.29 0.13
N VAL A 16 -3.35 -15.65 0.39
CA VAL A 16 -2.44 -15.14 -0.64
C VAL A 16 -1.70 -16.29 -1.32
N GLU A 17 -1.38 -17.35 -0.61
CA GLU A 17 -0.77 -18.59 -1.12
C GLU A 17 -1.79 -19.39 -1.95
N ASN A 18 -3.05 -19.45 -1.51
CA ASN A 18 -4.17 -19.98 -2.28
C ASN A 18 -4.59 -19.06 -3.44
N ALA A 19 -4.45 -17.73 -3.35
CA ALA A 19 -4.68 -16.80 -4.46
C ALA A 19 -3.49 -16.77 -5.45
N ARG A 20 -2.28 -17.12 -4.99
CA ARG A 20 -1.15 -17.49 -5.85
C ARG A 20 -1.40 -18.85 -6.53
N ALA A 21 -2.12 -19.76 -5.89
CA ALA A 21 -2.59 -21.01 -6.49
C ALA A 21 -3.77 -20.81 -7.46
N VAL A 22 -4.69 -19.87 -7.17
CA VAL A 22 -5.69 -19.32 -8.11
C VAL A 22 -5.03 -18.24 -8.97
N GLY A 23 -3.98 -18.59 -9.70
CA GLY A 23 -3.56 -17.98 -10.97
C GLY A 23 -3.56 -16.44 -11.14
N ILE A 24 -3.54 -15.61 -10.10
CA ILE A 24 -3.23 -14.18 -10.27
C ILE A 24 -1.72 -14.14 -10.49
N SER A 25 -1.35 -14.37 -11.76
CA SER A 25 0.02 -14.30 -12.25
C SER A 25 0.64 -13.01 -11.72
N GLN A 26 1.86 -13.08 -11.20
CA GLN A 26 2.68 -11.88 -10.90
C GLN A 26 2.52 -10.83 -12.00
N ARG A 27 2.44 -11.28 -13.26
CA ARG A 27 2.17 -10.43 -14.43
C ARG A 27 0.88 -9.60 -14.34
N HIS A 28 -0.23 -10.14 -13.84
CA HIS A 28 -1.47 -9.39 -13.62
C HIS A 28 -1.36 -8.37 -12.48
N LEU A 29 -0.59 -8.68 -11.43
CA LEU A 29 -0.32 -7.72 -10.35
C LEU A 29 0.55 -6.55 -10.84
N TRP A 30 1.58 -6.85 -11.62
CA TRP A 30 2.43 -5.84 -12.26
C TRP A 30 1.64 -4.99 -13.25
N TRP A 31 0.81 -5.61 -14.10
CA TRP A 31 -0.10 -4.88 -14.99
C TRP A 31 -1.11 -4.04 -14.22
N GLY A 32 -1.67 -4.56 -13.12
CA GLY A 32 -2.58 -3.81 -12.25
C GLY A 32 -1.91 -2.59 -11.64
N LEU A 33 -0.68 -2.72 -11.15
CA LEU A 33 0.06 -1.59 -10.57
C LEU A 33 0.43 -0.55 -11.62
N ILE A 34 0.84 -0.98 -12.81
CA ILE A 34 1.12 -0.08 -13.94
C ILE A 34 -0.15 0.66 -14.35
N LEU A 35 -1.26 -0.06 -14.50
CA LEU A 35 -2.53 0.52 -14.96
C LEU A 35 -3.12 1.48 -13.92
N LEU A 36 -3.02 1.13 -12.63
CA LEU A 36 -3.41 2.01 -11.52
C LEU A 36 -2.52 3.26 -11.45
N GLY A 37 -1.20 3.09 -11.56
CA GLY A 37 -0.24 4.20 -11.56
C GLY A 37 -0.45 5.13 -12.75
N PHE A 38 -0.64 4.56 -13.95
CA PHE A 38 -0.94 5.32 -15.16
C PHE A 38 -2.27 6.06 -15.05
N THR A 39 -3.34 5.40 -14.60
CA THR A 39 -4.66 6.02 -14.43
C THR A 39 -4.59 7.19 -13.44
N SER A 40 -3.89 7.00 -12.31
CA SER A 40 -3.69 8.04 -11.31
C SER A 40 -2.89 9.22 -11.86
N LEU A 41 -1.75 8.97 -12.52
CA LEU A 41 -0.92 10.04 -13.09
C LEU A 41 -1.64 10.78 -14.22
N TYR A 42 -2.33 10.06 -15.11
CA TYR A 42 -3.06 10.64 -16.23
C TYR A 42 -4.19 11.55 -15.77
N ARG A 43 -5.00 11.11 -14.80
CA ARG A 43 -6.12 11.90 -14.28
C ARG A 43 -5.63 13.22 -13.67
N GLU A 44 -4.68 13.14 -12.75
CA GLU A 44 -4.13 14.33 -12.07
C GLU A 44 -3.37 15.24 -13.05
N GLY A 45 -2.57 14.65 -13.94
CA GLY A 45 -1.84 15.40 -14.97
C GLY A 45 -2.77 16.14 -15.94
N PHE A 46 -3.89 15.52 -16.31
CA PHE A 46 -4.89 16.14 -17.19
C PHE A 46 -5.55 17.35 -16.52
N GLU A 47 -5.93 17.24 -15.25
CA GLU A 47 -6.50 18.35 -14.48
C GLU A 47 -5.52 19.53 -14.39
N VAL A 48 -4.23 19.26 -14.15
CA VAL A 48 -3.18 20.29 -14.11
C VAL A 48 -3.00 20.97 -15.46
N VAL A 49 -2.96 20.21 -16.57
CA VAL A 49 -2.82 20.78 -17.92
C VAL A 49 -4.03 21.64 -18.29
N LEU A 50 -5.25 21.18 -18.00
CA LEU A 50 -6.45 21.98 -18.24
C LEU A 50 -6.46 23.27 -17.42
N PHE A 51 -6.02 23.21 -16.17
CA PHE A 51 -5.85 24.40 -15.34
C PHE A 51 -4.83 25.35 -15.98
N LEU A 52 -3.63 24.87 -16.33
CA LEU A 52 -2.60 25.70 -16.96
C LEU A 52 -3.09 26.31 -18.27
N GLN A 53 -3.83 25.57 -19.09
CA GLN A 53 -4.42 26.06 -20.33
C GLN A 53 -5.46 27.16 -20.06
N GLY A 54 -6.33 26.96 -19.08
CA GLY A 54 -7.31 27.97 -18.66
C GLY A 54 -6.65 29.25 -18.15
N TYR A 55 -5.56 29.12 -17.39
CA TYR A 55 -4.79 30.27 -16.89
C TYR A 55 -3.98 30.96 -17.99
N TYR A 56 -3.43 30.19 -18.92
CA TYR A 56 -2.68 30.72 -20.06
C TYR A 56 -3.53 31.64 -20.91
N LEU A 57 -4.80 31.26 -21.16
CA LEU A 57 -5.76 32.06 -21.92
C LEU A 57 -6.19 33.34 -21.18
N ARG A 58 -6.18 33.34 -19.85
CA ARG A 58 -6.63 34.49 -19.04
C ARG A 58 -5.53 35.49 -18.70
N LEU A 59 -4.31 35.01 -18.42
CA LEU A 59 -3.23 35.82 -17.82
C LEU A 59 -1.94 35.84 -18.66
N GLY A 60 -1.88 35.06 -19.74
CA GLY A 60 -0.71 34.96 -20.62
C GLY A 60 0.40 34.05 -20.09
N GLY A 61 1.25 33.55 -20.99
CA GLY A 61 2.24 32.50 -20.70
C GLY A 61 3.31 32.84 -19.67
N GLY A 62 3.74 34.10 -19.60
CA GLY A 62 4.80 34.53 -18.68
C GLY A 62 4.41 34.46 -17.20
N VAL A 63 3.14 34.74 -16.88
CA VAL A 63 2.61 34.65 -15.50
C VAL A 63 2.41 33.19 -15.11
N VAL A 64 1.88 32.37 -16.03
CA VAL A 64 1.67 30.94 -15.81
C VAL A 64 2.99 30.21 -15.56
N LEU A 65 4.04 30.51 -16.32
CA LEU A 65 5.34 29.86 -16.14
C LEU A 65 5.94 30.14 -14.75
N LYS A 66 5.86 31.41 -14.30
CA LYS A 66 6.32 31.79 -12.95
C LYS A 66 5.51 31.10 -11.85
N GLY A 67 4.18 31.02 -12.01
CA GLY A 67 3.29 30.32 -11.10
C GLY A 67 3.56 28.81 -11.04
N ALA A 68 3.76 28.17 -12.19
CA ALA A 68 4.11 26.75 -12.29
C ALA A 68 5.46 26.44 -11.61
N LEU A 69 6.46 27.28 -11.84
CA LEU A 69 7.79 27.12 -11.24
C LEU A 69 7.74 27.28 -9.71
N LEU A 70 6.98 28.27 -9.21
CA LEU A 70 6.71 28.43 -7.78
C LEU A 70 5.98 27.21 -7.19
N GLY A 71 4.96 26.69 -7.91
CA GLY A 71 4.21 25.51 -7.49
C GLY A 71 5.07 24.25 -7.38
N ILE A 72 6.01 24.04 -8.31
CA ILE A 72 6.99 22.95 -8.24
C ILE A 72 7.87 23.08 -6.99
N VAL A 73 8.37 24.28 -6.71
CA VAL A 73 9.21 24.54 -5.52
C VAL A 73 8.44 24.28 -4.23
N LEU A 74 7.21 24.80 -4.10
CA LEU A 74 6.38 24.59 -2.91
C LEU A 74 6.00 23.12 -2.71
N THR A 75 5.60 22.43 -3.78
CA THR A 75 5.27 20.99 -3.71
C THR A 75 6.51 20.16 -3.34
N GLY A 76 7.68 20.50 -3.90
CA GLY A 76 8.95 19.87 -3.54
C GLY A 76 9.29 20.05 -2.06
N LEU A 77 9.10 21.26 -1.52
CA LEU A 77 9.30 21.55 -0.10
C LEU A 77 8.37 20.69 0.79
N VAL A 78 7.08 20.62 0.45
CA VAL A 78 6.10 19.79 1.18
C VAL A 78 6.45 18.31 1.08
N ALA A 79 6.90 17.83 -0.08
CA ALA A 79 7.33 16.45 -0.26
C ALA A 79 8.52 16.09 0.64
N ILE A 80 9.53 16.98 0.72
CA ILE A 80 10.68 16.82 1.63
C ILE A 80 10.21 16.79 3.09
N LEU A 81 9.35 17.74 3.48
CA LEU A 81 8.84 17.85 4.85
C LEU A 81 8.09 16.58 5.26
N THR A 82 7.27 16.05 4.34
CA THR A 82 6.51 14.82 4.54
C THR A 82 7.44 13.61 4.67
N PHE A 83 8.47 13.51 3.83
CA PHE A 83 9.43 12.41 3.89
C PHE A 83 10.22 12.40 5.21
N VAL A 84 10.65 13.58 5.68
CA VAL A 84 11.33 13.74 6.97
C VAL A 84 10.40 13.37 8.13
N LEU A 85 9.13 13.78 8.07
CA LEU A 85 8.13 13.45 9.08
C LEU A 85 7.87 11.93 9.12
N GLN A 86 7.76 11.29 7.96
CA GLN A 86 7.49 9.86 7.82
C GLN A 86 8.62 8.99 8.40
N GLN A 87 9.88 9.41 8.27
CA GLN A 87 11.04 8.68 8.80
C GLN A 87 11.06 8.57 10.34
N ARG A 88 10.35 9.46 11.06
CA ARG A 88 10.40 9.56 12.53
C ARG A 88 9.20 8.91 13.25
N LEU A 89 8.30 8.22 12.55
CA LEU A 89 7.01 7.80 13.13
C LEU A 89 6.93 6.31 13.48
N PRO A 90 6.72 5.93 14.77
CA PRO A 90 6.46 4.55 15.17
C PRO A 90 5.13 4.05 14.58
N TYR A 91 5.21 2.97 13.80
CA TYR A 91 4.15 2.39 12.94
C TYR A 91 2.77 2.25 13.61
N ARG A 92 2.74 2.03 14.94
CA ARG A 92 1.51 1.84 15.72
C ARG A 92 0.72 3.14 15.94
N LYS A 93 1.38 4.30 16.03
CA LYS A 93 0.72 5.60 16.20
C LYS A 93 0.19 6.13 14.87
N MET A 94 0.95 5.92 13.79
CA MET A 94 0.56 6.35 12.44
C MET A 94 -0.80 5.79 12.02
N LEU A 95 -1.07 4.49 12.26
CA LEU A 95 -2.33 3.86 11.84
C LEU A 95 -3.56 4.42 12.57
N ILE A 96 -3.40 4.79 13.84
CA ILE A 96 -4.48 5.44 14.61
C ILE A 96 -4.69 6.87 14.11
N THR A 97 -3.61 7.62 13.88
CA THR A 97 -3.67 8.99 13.36
C THR A 97 -4.26 9.04 11.96
N THR A 98 -3.84 8.16 11.04
CA THR A 98 -4.42 8.09 9.69
C THR A 98 -5.87 7.63 9.72
N GLY A 99 -6.25 6.71 10.61
CA GLY A 99 -7.64 6.32 10.80
C GLY A 99 -8.53 7.47 11.27
N ILE A 100 -8.06 8.27 12.24
CA ILE A 100 -8.76 9.48 12.70
C ILE A 100 -8.87 10.51 11.57
N LEU A 101 -7.78 10.73 10.83
CA LEU A 101 -7.75 11.67 9.71
C LEU A 101 -8.73 11.25 8.61
N LEU A 102 -8.76 9.97 8.25
CA LEU A 102 -9.72 9.41 7.29
C LEU A 102 -11.17 9.53 7.80
N GLY A 103 -11.41 9.31 9.10
CA GLY A 103 -12.72 9.52 9.71
C GLY A 103 -13.18 10.97 9.64
N MET A 104 -12.26 11.92 9.84
CA MET A 104 -12.55 13.35 9.70
C MET A 104 -12.88 13.72 8.25
N VAL A 105 -12.09 13.25 7.27
CA VAL A 105 -12.36 13.49 5.85
C VAL A 105 -13.71 12.92 5.43
N LEU A 106 -14.09 11.73 5.92
CA LEU A 106 -15.42 11.18 5.69
C LEU A 106 -16.54 12.09 6.22
N LEU A 107 -16.33 12.70 7.39
CA LEU A 107 -17.29 13.64 7.97
C LEU A 107 -17.47 14.90 7.10
N VAL A 108 -16.36 15.44 6.60
CA VAL A 108 -16.37 16.59 5.69
C VAL A 108 -17.08 16.25 4.39
N MET A 109 -16.77 15.09 3.80
CA MET A 109 -17.43 14.64 2.57
C MET A 109 -18.94 14.47 2.74
N VAL A 110 -19.41 13.93 3.87
CA VAL A 110 -20.85 13.81 4.14
C VAL A 110 -21.51 15.19 4.25
N GLY A 111 -20.84 16.17 4.86
CA GLY A 111 -21.35 17.54 4.96
C GLY A 111 -21.53 18.21 3.59
N GLU A 112 -20.53 18.14 2.72
CA GLU A 112 -20.61 18.68 1.36
C GLU A 112 -21.70 18.00 0.53
N GLN A 113 -21.78 16.67 0.58
CA GLN A 113 -22.78 15.93 -0.19
C GLN A 113 -24.22 16.25 0.26
N ALA A 114 -24.44 16.39 1.57
CA ALA A 114 -25.73 16.82 2.09
C ALA A 114 -26.09 18.24 1.62
N GLN A 115 -25.10 19.13 1.52
CA GLN A 115 -25.29 20.49 1.01
C GLN A 115 -25.57 20.52 -0.50
N GLU A 116 -24.88 19.72 -1.30
CA GLU A 116 -25.14 19.60 -2.74
C GLU A 116 -26.55 19.07 -3.01
N MET A 117 -27.04 18.11 -2.21
CA MET A 117 -28.41 17.63 -2.29
C MET A 117 -29.45 18.70 -1.90
N GLN A 118 -29.11 19.60 -0.97
CA GLN A 118 -29.93 20.76 -0.64
C GLN A 118 -29.93 21.79 -1.78
N ALA A 119 -28.78 22.04 -2.42
CA ALA A 119 -28.68 22.92 -3.59
C ALA A 119 -29.50 22.39 -4.77
N ALA A 120 -29.54 21.06 -4.94
CA ALA A 120 -30.37 20.37 -5.93
C ALA A 120 -31.87 20.31 -5.57
N HIS A 121 -32.30 20.89 -4.45
CA HIS A 121 -33.69 20.86 -3.94
C HIS A 121 -34.25 19.45 -3.65
N TRP A 122 -33.38 18.46 -3.46
CA TRP A 122 -33.81 17.09 -3.10
C TRP A 122 -34.12 16.93 -1.61
N ILE A 123 -33.53 17.77 -0.76
CA ILE A 123 -33.71 17.75 0.70
C ILE A 123 -34.18 19.13 1.17
N PRO A 124 -35.16 19.22 2.08
CA PRO A 124 -35.58 20.49 2.68
C PRO A 124 -34.41 21.18 3.39
N THR A 125 -34.46 22.51 3.42
CA THR A 125 -33.41 23.37 3.99
C THR A 125 -33.95 24.07 5.24
N THR A 126 -33.77 23.44 6.40
CA THR A 126 -34.18 24.06 7.66
C THR A 126 -32.98 24.76 8.29
N GLN A 127 -32.82 26.06 7.98
CA GLN A 127 -31.74 26.87 8.52
C GLN A 127 -32.00 27.26 9.99
N ILE A 128 -30.99 27.09 10.84
CA ILE A 128 -31.03 27.57 12.22
C ILE A 128 -30.31 28.93 12.27
N SER A 129 -31.09 30.02 12.28
CA SER A 129 -30.58 31.40 12.32
C SER A 129 -29.72 31.71 13.55
N GLN A 130 -29.97 31.03 14.68
CA GLN A 130 -29.16 31.17 15.90
C GLN A 130 -27.78 30.51 15.78
N LEU A 131 -27.67 29.39 15.05
CA LEU A 131 -26.41 28.69 14.83
C LEU A 131 -25.57 29.35 13.73
N ALA A 132 -26.23 29.97 12.75
CA ALA A 132 -25.59 30.76 11.70
C ALA A 132 -24.80 31.97 12.24
N ASN A 133 -25.20 32.55 13.37
CA ASN A 133 -24.47 33.64 14.03
C ASN A 133 -23.28 33.15 14.89
N VAL A 134 -23.26 31.88 15.28
CA VAL A 134 -22.22 31.31 16.16
C VAL A 134 -21.15 30.59 15.33
N ILE A 135 -21.52 30.00 14.20
CA ILE A 135 -20.63 29.27 13.31
C ILE A 135 -19.89 30.25 12.39
N PRO A 136 -18.56 30.37 12.48
CA PRO A 136 -17.81 31.20 11.57
C PRO A 136 -17.89 30.67 10.12
N PRO A 137 -17.89 31.56 9.11
CA PRO A 137 -17.94 31.14 7.70
C PRO A 137 -16.81 30.19 7.28
N TRP A 138 -15.65 30.29 7.95
CA TRP A 138 -14.52 29.40 7.69
C TRP A 138 -14.81 27.95 8.11
N MET A 139 -15.66 27.69 9.10
CA MET A 139 -16.01 26.31 9.48
C MET A 139 -16.84 25.61 8.39
N GLY A 140 -17.70 26.35 7.70
CA GLY A 140 -18.40 25.85 6.52
C GLY A 140 -17.42 25.51 5.40
N MET A 141 -16.42 26.37 5.15
CA MET A 141 -15.45 26.18 4.08
C MET A 141 -14.44 25.05 4.34
N TRP A 142 -13.97 24.87 5.58
CA TRP A 142 -12.91 23.91 5.90
C TRP A 142 -13.42 22.57 6.42
N PHE A 143 -14.59 22.55 7.07
CA PHE A 143 -15.15 21.36 7.73
C PHE A 143 -16.53 20.97 7.19
N ALA A 144 -17.03 21.66 6.16
CA ALA A 144 -18.36 21.44 5.59
C ALA A 144 -19.48 21.47 6.64
N VAL A 145 -19.31 22.31 7.68
CA VAL A 145 -20.30 22.48 8.74
C VAL A 145 -21.26 23.59 8.33
N PHE A 146 -22.46 23.21 7.88
CA PHE A 146 -23.50 24.14 7.50
C PHE A 146 -24.51 24.30 8.64
N PRO A 147 -25.06 25.51 8.88
CA PRO A 147 -26.06 25.76 9.92
C PRO A 147 -27.46 25.26 9.49
N THR A 148 -27.56 24.06 8.92
CA THR A 148 -28.82 23.40 8.54
C THR A 148 -29.00 22.12 9.36
N VAL A 149 -30.23 21.85 9.79
CA VAL A 149 -30.53 20.68 10.62
C VAL A 149 -30.13 19.39 9.91
N GLU A 150 -30.39 19.30 8.62
CA GLU A 150 -30.21 18.09 7.83
C GLU A 150 -28.72 17.74 7.64
N THR A 151 -27.86 18.74 7.39
CA THR A 151 -26.41 18.52 7.27
C THR A 151 -25.79 18.16 8.63
N LEU A 152 -26.22 18.81 9.71
CA LEU A 152 -25.75 18.51 11.07
C LEU A 152 -26.18 17.12 11.52
N VAL A 153 -27.41 16.70 11.23
CA VAL A 153 -27.89 15.35 11.52
C VAL A 153 -27.13 14.31 10.70
N ALA A 154 -26.88 14.57 9.41
CA ALA A 154 -26.10 13.67 8.56
C ALA A 154 -24.65 13.51 9.06
N GLN A 155 -24.00 14.61 9.44
CA GLN A 155 -22.65 14.58 10.03
C GLN A 155 -22.65 13.89 11.40
N LEU A 156 -23.69 14.07 12.22
CA LEU A 156 -23.82 13.40 13.51
C LEU A 156 -23.99 11.88 13.35
N ILE A 157 -24.83 11.43 12.41
CA ILE A 157 -24.96 10.01 12.08
C ILE A 157 -23.62 9.44 11.62
N ALA A 158 -22.93 10.14 10.72
CA ALA A 158 -21.61 9.73 10.25
C ALA A 158 -20.60 9.65 11.41
N ALA A 159 -20.60 10.62 12.33
CA ALA A 159 -19.72 10.64 13.49
C ALA A 159 -19.99 9.45 14.42
N VAL A 160 -21.26 9.16 14.68
CA VAL A 160 -21.67 8.00 15.49
C VAL A 160 -21.24 6.69 14.82
N LEU A 161 -21.37 6.54 13.51
CA LEU A 161 -20.91 5.35 12.79
C LEU A 161 -19.38 5.20 12.82
N VAL A 162 -18.64 6.29 12.63
CA VAL A 162 -17.17 6.29 12.68
C VAL A 162 -16.67 5.96 14.09
N ILE A 163 -17.19 6.64 15.12
CA ILE A 163 -16.78 6.42 16.51
C ILE A 163 -17.27 5.06 17.00
N GLY A 164 -18.50 4.69 16.69
CA GLY A 164 -19.11 3.41 17.05
C GLY A 164 -18.36 2.23 16.45
N SER A 165 -17.97 2.29 15.18
CA SER A 165 -17.15 1.24 14.56
C SER A 165 -15.77 1.11 15.21
N TYR A 166 -15.15 2.23 15.60
CA TYR A 166 -13.87 2.23 16.30
C TYR A 166 -13.96 1.59 17.71
N TYR A 167 -14.99 1.92 18.48
CA TYR A 167 -15.20 1.33 19.82
C TYR A 167 -15.61 -0.15 19.74
N ALA A 168 -16.49 -0.53 18.80
CA ALA A 168 -16.87 -1.92 18.57
C ALA A 168 -15.65 -2.79 18.20
N ALA A 169 -14.77 -2.28 17.34
CA ALA A 169 -13.52 -2.96 16.98
C ALA A 169 -12.56 -3.14 18.16
N ARG A 170 -12.65 -2.27 19.18
CA ARG A 170 -11.79 -2.33 20.38
C ARG A 170 -12.32 -3.28 21.46
N HIS A 171 -13.64 -3.41 21.62
CA HIS A 171 -14.24 -4.23 22.69
C HIS A 171 -14.28 -5.74 22.39
N LEU A 172 -14.30 -6.15 21.11
CA LEU A 172 -14.38 -7.57 20.72
C LEU A 172 -13.03 -8.32 20.70
N GLY A 173 -11.95 -7.76 21.29
CA GLY A 173 -10.56 -8.21 21.08
C GLY A 173 -9.79 -8.86 22.26
N GLY A 174 -10.42 -9.40 23.31
CA GLY A 174 -9.74 -9.86 24.54
C GLY A 174 -9.86 -11.36 24.90
N ALA A 175 -8.75 -12.12 24.80
CA ALA A 175 -8.46 -13.37 25.56
C ALA A 175 -6.93 -13.69 25.53
N PRO A 176 -6.31 -14.23 26.61
CA PRO A 176 -4.86 -14.39 26.74
C PRO A 176 -4.34 -15.70 26.09
N PRO A 177 -3.16 -15.73 25.43
CA PRO A 177 -2.66 -16.91 24.72
C PRO A 177 -1.66 -17.75 25.55
N GLN A 178 -1.98 -19.04 25.67
CA GLN A 178 -1.09 -20.15 25.98
C GLN A 178 -0.04 -20.23 24.86
N SER A 179 1.18 -19.71 25.08
CA SER A 179 2.20 -19.62 24.03
C SER A 179 3.60 -19.89 24.60
N ALA A 180 3.92 -21.18 24.79
CA ALA A 180 5.29 -21.65 25.06
C ALA A 180 5.81 -22.65 24.01
N GLU A 181 4.94 -23.28 23.21
CA GLU A 181 5.32 -24.30 22.22
C GLU A 181 6.04 -23.81 20.94
N PRO A 182 5.73 -22.64 20.32
CA PRO A 182 6.23 -22.35 18.97
C PRO A 182 7.67 -21.81 18.92
N ALA A 183 8.27 -21.48 20.07
CA ALA A 183 9.68 -21.09 20.13
C ALA A 183 10.61 -22.33 20.08
N THR A 184 10.13 -23.45 20.61
CA THR A 184 10.86 -24.72 20.67
C THR A 184 10.86 -25.40 19.30
N GLU A 185 9.75 -25.36 18.57
CA GLU A 185 9.63 -25.94 17.22
C GLU A 185 10.50 -25.22 16.19
N ALA A 186 10.50 -23.87 16.21
CA ALA A 186 11.30 -23.08 15.28
C ALA A 186 12.82 -23.24 15.51
N GLN A 187 13.24 -23.46 16.76
CA GLN A 187 14.65 -23.74 17.06
C GLN A 187 15.06 -25.16 16.62
N ALA A 188 14.16 -26.14 16.67
CA ALA A 188 14.42 -27.49 16.18
C ALA A 188 14.57 -27.54 14.66
N GLU A 189 13.69 -26.84 13.92
CA GLU A 189 13.75 -26.76 12.46
C GLU A 189 15.01 -26.02 11.96
N ALA A 190 15.40 -24.94 12.64
CA ALA A 190 16.62 -24.21 12.29
C ALA A 190 17.89 -25.06 12.54
N LYS A 191 17.91 -25.84 13.62
CA LYS A 191 19.05 -26.72 13.94
C LYS A 191 19.16 -27.88 12.94
N ALA A 192 18.03 -28.43 12.50
CA ALA A 192 17.98 -29.48 11.48
C ALA A 192 18.48 -28.98 10.11
N ALA A 193 18.03 -27.80 9.66
CA ALA A 193 18.45 -27.21 8.39
C ALA A 193 19.96 -26.86 8.36
N ILE A 194 20.52 -26.42 9.49
CA ILE A 194 21.97 -26.13 9.58
C ILE A 194 22.79 -27.42 9.46
N VAL A 195 22.38 -28.50 10.14
CA VAL A 195 23.06 -29.81 10.07
C VAL A 195 23.03 -30.39 8.65
N GLU A 196 21.90 -30.25 7.95
CA GLU A 196 21.76 -30.69 6.56
C GLU A 196 22.69 -29.91 5.62
N SER A 197 22.80 -28.58 5.79
CA SER A 197 23.71 -27.75 5.00
C SER A 197 25.19 -28.10 5.20
N LEU A 198 25.58 -28.44 6.44
CA LEU A 198 26.95 -28.79 6.79
C LEU A 198 27.32 -30.20 6.29
N GLY A 199 26.37 -31.13 6.30
CA GLY A 199 26.54 -32.47 5.71
C GLY A 199 26.71 -32.43 4.19
N SER A 200 25.94 -31.60 3.50
CA SER A 200 26.03 -31.42 2.04
C SER A 200 27.38 -30.82 1.61
N ALA A 201 27.91 -29.84 2.36
CA ALA A 201 29.21 -29.23 2.10
C ALA A 201 30.39 -30.20 2.30
N ALA A 202 30.30 -31.11 3.28
CA ALA A 202 31.34 -32.13 3.51
C ALA A 202 31.41 -33.19 2.40
N GLN A 203 30.28 -33.47 1.74
CA GLN A 203 30.20 -34.46 0.67
C GLN A 203 30.73 -33.94 -0.68
N ALA A 204 30.58 -32.64 -0.94
CA ALA A 204 31.10 -32.00 -2.15
C ALA A 204 32.64 -31.86 -2.19
N GLY A 205 33.32 -31.98 -1.03
CA GLY A 205 34.78 -31.86 -0.91
C GLY A 205 35.55 -33.20 -0.93
N SER A 206 34.87 -34.35 -1.08
CA SER A 206 35.54 -35.65 -0.92
C SER A 206 36.34 -36.08 -2.17
N PRO A 207 37.63 -36.43 -2.04
CA PRO A 207 38.53 -36.72 -3.17
C PRO A 207 38.12 -37.95 -4.02
N ALA A 208 37.17 -38.77 -3.55
CA ALA A 208 36.64 -39.92 -4.29
C ALA A 208 35.78 -39.51 -5.51
N ALA A 209 35.09 -38.36 -5.46
CA ALA A 209 34.24 -37.89 -6.56
C ALA A 209 35.06 -37.37 -7.77
N PHE A 210 36.31 -37.00 -7.54
CA PHE A 210 37.22 -36.58 -8.60
C PHE A 210 37.81 -37.77 -9.37
N GLN A 211 38.07 -38.89 -8.69
CA GLN A 211 38.62 -40.10 -9.32
C GLN A 211 37.60 -40.81 -10.23
N SER A 212 36.32 -40.86 -9.85
CA SER A 212 35.28 -41.47 -10.69
C SER A 212 35.04 -40.70 -11.99
N ARG A 213 35.18 -39.37 -11.96
CA ARG A 213 35.05 -38.51 -13.14
C ARG A 213 36.26 -38.57 -14.07
N ALA A 214 37.47 -38.78 -13.52
CA ALA A 214 38.69 -38.98 -14.30
C ALA A 214 38.72 -40.36 -15.00
N ALA A 215 38.22 -41.42 -14.34
CA ALA A 215 38.15 -42.76 -14.93
C ALA A 215 37.18 -42.83 -16.13
N ALA A 216 36.04 -42.15 -16.06
CA ALA A 216 35.05 -42.14 -17.15
C ALA A 216 35.53 -41.39 -18.42
N ALA A 217 36.53 -40.50 -18.29
CA ALA A 217 37.08 -39.75 -19.43
C ALA A 217 38.15 -40.55 -20.22
N ALA A 218 38.66 -41.65 -19.67
CA ALA A 218 39.73 -42.44 -20.31
C ALA A 218 39.21 -43.51 -21.30
N GLU A 219 37.92 -43.87 -21.27
CA GLU A 219 37.36 -44.94 -22.11
C GLU A 219 36.83 -44.48 -23.49
N THR A 220 36.92 -43.19 -23.84
CA THR A 220 36.39 -42.66 -25.11
C THR A 220 37.49 -41.99 -25.96
N GLY A 221 38.44 -42.80 -26.45
CA GLY A 221 39.42 -42.38 -27.46
C GLY A 221 38.84 -42.43 -28.89
N PRO A 222 39.22 -41.51 -29.80
CA PRO A 222 38.62 -41.39 -31.14
C PRO A 222 39.05 -42.52 -32.10
N PRO A 223 38.24 -42.84 -33.14
CA PRO A 223 38.55 -43.89 -34.11
C PRO A 223 39.70 -43.48 -35.04
N VAL A 224 40.71 -44.33 -35.17
CA VAL A 224 41.85 -44.16 -36.08
C VAL A 224 41.39 -44.39 -37.53
N VAL A 225 41.33 -43.32 -38.32
CA VAL A 225 41.12 -43.36 -39.77
C VAL A 225 42.44 -43.75 -40.43
N ALA A 226 42.52 -44.95 -41.01
CA ALA A 226 43.67 -45.41 -41.77
C ALA A 226 43.69 -44.77 -43.17
N ALA A 227 44.71 -43.97 -43.48
CA ALA A 227 44.94 -43.38 -44.79
C ALA A 227 46.29 -43.82 -45.40
N SER A 228 46.16 -44.51 -46.54
CA SER A 228 47.01 -44.54 -47.74
C SER A 228 48.43 -45.14 -47.76
N ALA A 229 48.60 -45.98 -48.80
CA ALA A 229 49.69 -46.01 -49.80
C ALA A 229 50.91 -46.93 -49.60
N GLY A 230 50.94 -48.00 -50.40
CA GLY A 230 51.83 -48.10 -51.57
C GLY A 230 53.33 -48.27 -51.33
N ARG A 231 53.86 -49.46 -51.64
CA ARG A 231 55.28 -49.68 -51.94
C ARG A 231 55.44 -50.74 -53.03
N ALA A 232 56.26 -50.37 -54.02
CA ALA A 232 56.89 -51.16 -55.10
C ALA A 232 55.97 -51.73 -56.18
#